data_AF-A0A2V8P896-F1
#
_entry.id   AF-A0A2V8P896-F1
#
_cell.length_a   1.000
_cell.length_b   1.000
_cell.length_c   1.000
_cell.angle_alpha   90.00
_cell.angle_beta   90.00
_cell.angle_gamma   90.00
#
_symmetry.space_group_name_H-M   'P 1'
#
loop_
_entity.id
_entity.type
_entity.pdbx_description
1 polymer ?
#
loop_
_entity_poly.entity_id
_entity_poly.type
_entity_poly.pdbx_seq_one_letter_code
_entity_poly.pdbx_strand_id
1 'polypeptide(L)'
;MGDQTQPRNKQEFIIAEWHRLGGKAIGRKELRRIQEALHEEFGEGGVESPARIARVLADEGAELRHPEVIEFDAKWREEKIEKEASKFLGLERFLDAKPVRLQEAESLIKKLEQTRQGSERDEDKVNVQRLREIAINARQAAELLANDSTLNQKQCNEQTEIAQWLSVWLQTPTLFDDWLDLRRRSPDFRKNFSTEKSS
;
A
#
# COMPACT_ATOMS: atom_id res chain seq x y z
N MET A 1 -13.50 46.36 -4.69
CA MET A 1 -14.23 45.10 -4.51
C MET A 1 -13.73 44.14 -5.57
N GLY A 2 -12.72 43.33 -5.25
CA GLY A 2 -12.23 42.27 -6.14
C GLY A 2 -12.93 40.99 -5.72
N ASP A 3 -13.65 40.38 -6.65
CA ASP A 3 -14.41 39.15 -6.46
C ASP A 3 -13.45 38.02 -6.05
N GLN A 4 -13.52 37.59 -4.79
CA GLN A 4 -12.81 36.40 -4.30
C GLN A 4 -13.69 35.18 -4.61
N THR A 5 -13.70 34.78 -5.88
CA THR A 5 -14.32 33.51 -6.26
C THR A 5 -13.43 32.39 -5.74
N GLN A 6 -13.91 31.71 -4.70
CA GLN A 6 -13.25 30.53 -4.15
C GLN A 6 -13.11 29.48 -5.27
N PRO A 7 -11.91 28.92 -5.52
CA PRO A 7 -11.69 28.03 -6.65
C PRO A 7 -12.60 26.81 -6.55
N ARG A 8 -13.38 26.55 -7.60
CA ARG A 8 -14.37 25.46 -7.64
C ARG A 8 -13.76 24.10 -7.91
N ASN A 9 -12.53 24.06 -8.44
CA ASN A 9 -11.80 22.84 -8.75
C ASN A 9 -10.28 23.02 -8.55
N LYS A 10 -9.54 21.92 -8.51
CA LYS A 10 -8.08 21.91 -8.31
C LYS A 10 -7.32 22.73 -9.36
N GLN A 11 -7.82 22.79 -10.60
CA GLN A 11 -7.18 23.52 -11.68
C GLN A 11 -7.25 25.04 -11.42
N GLU A 12 -8.42 25.56 -11.09
CA GLU A 12 -8.61 26.97 -10.69
C GLU A 12 -7.76 27.32 -9.46
N PHE A 13 -7.64 26.41 -8.49
CA PHE A 13 -6.78 26.60 -7.32
C PHE A 13 -5.29 26.72 -7.71
N ILE A 14 -4.80 25.83 -8.57
CA ILE A 14 -3.42 25.86 -9.08
C ILE A 14 -3.11 27.22 -9.74
N ILE A 15 -4.03 27.71 -10.57
CA ILE A 15 -3.88 28.97 -11.30
C ILE A 15 -3.91 30.16 -10.34
N ALA A 16 -4.86 30.18 -9.39
CA ALA A 16 -4.95 31.22 -8.37
C ALA A 16 -3.68 31.32 -7.52
N GLU A 17 -3.14 30.17 -7.09
CA GLU A 17 -1.91 30.14 -6.30
C GLU A 17 -0.69 30.59 -7.12
N TRP A 18 -0.63 30.25 -8.40
CA TRP A 18 0.41 30.78 -9.29
C TRP A 18 0.37 32.30 -9.45
N HIS A 19 -0.82 32.88 -9.59
CA HIS A 19 -0.97 34.35 -9.62
C HIS A 19 -0.51 34.99 -8.32
N ARG A 20 -0.81 34.36 -7.17
CA ARG A 20 -0.35 34.82 -5.84
C ARG A 20 1.18 34.79 -5.72
N LEU A 21 1.84 33.86 -6.40
CA LEU A 21 3.31 33.74 -6.45
C LEU A 21 3.98 34.70 -7.44
N GLY A 22 3.22 35.50 -8.19
CA GLY A 22 3.75 36.54 -9.09
C GLY A 22 3.78 36.17 -10.57
N GLY A 23 3.20 35.02 -10.97
CA GLY A 23 2.68 34.83 -12.33
C GLY A 23 3.68 34.86 -13.50
N LYS A 24 4.95 34.48 -13.32
CA LYS A 24 5.97 34.57 -14.39
C LYS A 24 6.56 33.22 -14.80
N ALA A 25 7.50 32.70 -14.02
CA ALA A 25 8.24 31.48 -14.37
C ALA A 25 8.00 30.37 -13.35
N ILE A 26 7.83 29.15 -13.83
CA ILE A 26 7.60 27.95 -13.03
C ILE A 26 8.83 27.06 -13.05
N GLY A 27 9.33 26.74 -11.86
CA GLY A 27 10.28 25.66 -11.65
C GLY A 27 10.09 25.04 -10.27
N ARG A 28 11.15 24.48 -9.69
CA ARG A 28 11.03 23.62 -8.51
C ARG A 28 10.37 24.32 -7.32
N LYS A 29 10.73 25.57 -7.05
CA LYS A 29 10.27 26.31 -5.86
C LYS A 29 8.77 26.61 -5.95
N GLU A 30 8.31 27.05 -7.12
CA GLU A 30 6.90 27.38 -7.35
C GLU A 30 6.04 26.11 -7.34
N LEU A 31 6.49 25.04 -8.01
CA LEU A 31 5.80 23.75 -8.01
C LEU A 31 5.65 23.19 -6.60
N ARG A 32 6.71 23.26 -5.78
CA ARG A 32 6.65 22.82 -4.38
C ARG A 32 5.63 23.61 -3.57
N ARG A 33 5.62 24.94 -3.67
CA ARG A 33 4.65 25.78 -2.95
C ARG A 33 3.21 25.48 -3.35
N ILE A 34 2.95 25.26 -4.64
CA ILE A 34 1.62 24.89 -5.13
C ILE A 34 1.23 23.51 -4.60
N GLN A 35 2.15 22.54 -4.55
CA GLN A 35 1.88 21.23 -3.95
C GLN A 35 1.59 21.31 -2.45
N GLU A 36 2.33 22.14 -1.71
CA GLU A 36 2.08 22.41 -0.29
C GLU A 36 0.69 23.02 -0.08
N ALA A 37 0.32 24.04 -0.87
CA ALA A 37 -1.00 24.66 -0.82
C ALA A 37 -2.12 23.68 -1.21
N LEU A 38 -1.90 22.82 -2.22
CA LEU A 38 -2.84 21.76 -2.59
C LEU A 38 -3.01 20.73 -1.47
N HIS A 39 -1.94 20.42 -0.74
CA HIS A 39 -1.98 19.52 0.40
C HIS A 39 -2.78 20.12 1.56
N GLU A 40 -2.58 21.41 1.86
CA GLU A 40 -3.30 22.13 2.91
C GLU A 40 -4.81 22.22 2.62
N GLU A 41 -5.18 22.49 1.37
CA GLU A 41 -6.59 22.67 0.99
C GLU A 41 -7.33 21.34 0.72
N PHE A 42 -6.66 20.37 0.06
CA PHE A 42 -7.30 19.15 -0.44
C PHE A 42 -6.76 17.84 0.18
N GLY A 43 -5.82 17.91 1.12
CA GLY A 43 -5.23 16.75 1.81
C GLY A 43 -4.24 15.93 0.97
N GLU A 44 -3.81 14.75 1.45
CA GLU A 44 -2.84 13.88 0.75
C GLU A 44 -3.33 13.42 -0.65
N GLY A 45 -4.63 13.15 -0.81
CA GLY A 45 -5.24 12.82 -2.12
C GLY A 45 -5.47 14.03 -3.03
N GLY A 46 -5.24 15.22 -2.49
CA GLY A 46 -5.34 16.51 -3.17
C GLY A 46 -4.16 16.84 -4.07
N VAL A 47 -2.98 16.37 -3.71
CA VAL A 47 -1.69 16.76 -4.32
C VAL A 47 -1.56 16.19 -5.73
N GLU A 48 -1.39 17.09 -6.70
CA GLU A 48 -1.17 16.76 -8.11
C GLU A 48 0.34 16.59 -8.42
N SER A 49 0.66 15.84 -9.48
CA SER A 49 2.06 15.66 -9.91
C SER A 49 2.67 16.97 -10.42
N PRO A 50 3.99 17.20 -10.22
CA PRO A 50 4.63 18.42 -10.72
C PRO A 50 4.47 18.64 -12.22
N ALA A 51 4.48 17.59 -13.04
CA ALA A 51 4.19 17.70 -14.48
C ALA A 51 2.74 18.10 -14.79
N ARG A 52 1.76 17.65 -13.99
CA ARG A 52 0.36 18.04 -14.18
C ARG A 52 0.13 19.50 -13.82
N ILE A 53 0.72 19.97 -12.72
CA ILE A 53 0.72 21.38 -12.34
C ILE A 53 1.40 22.23 -13.42
N ALA A 54 2.59 21.83 -13.86
CA ALA A 54 3.32 22.55 -14.91
C ALA A 54 2.55 22.62 -16.24
N ARG A 55 1.82 21.56 -16.60
CA ARG A 55 0.96 21.55 -17.80
C ARG A 55 -0.17 22.57 -17.69
N VAL A 56 -0.93 22.53 -16.58
CA VAL A 56 -2.01 23.51 -16.33
C VAL A 56 -1.49 24.93 -16.43
N LEU A 57 -0.34 25.23 -15.84
CA LEU A 57 0.22 26.58 -15.85
C LEU A 57 0.80 26.98 -17.21
N ALA A 58 1.34 26.03 -17.97
CA ALA A 58 1.80 26.30 -19.34
C ALA A 58 0.63 26.62 -20.27
N ASP A 59 -0.51 25.96 -20.11
CA ASP A 59 -1.74 26.26 -20.86
C ASP A 59 -2.26 27.69 -20.56
N GLU A 60 -2.00 28.20 -19.35
CA GLU A 60 -2.27 29.59 -18.93
C GLU A 60 -1.14 30.59 -19.26
N GLY A 61 -0.09 30.14 -19.98
CA GLY A 61 0.99 30.99 -20.47
C GLY A 61 2.19 31.15 -19.53
N ALA A 62 2.33 30.32 -18.51
CA ALA A 62 3.49 30.33 -17.63
C ALA A 62 4.76 29.85 -18.35
N GLU A 63 5.89 30.53 -18.10
CA GLU A 63 7.18 30.10 -18.66
C GLU A 63 7.77 28.94 -17.84
N LEU A 64 7.96 27.78 -18.47
CA LEU A 64 8.45 26.59 -17.80
C LEU A 64 9.98 26.52 -17.80
N ARG A 65 10.57 26.40 -16.61
CA ARG A 65 11.96 25.96 -16.44
C ARG A 65 12.02 24.44 -16.60
N HIS A 66 11.89 23.96 -17.84
CA HIS A 66 11.74 22.54 -18.18
C HIS A 66 12.71 21.59 -17.46
N PRO A 67 14.03 21.89 -17.33
CA PRO A 67 14.93 21.02 -16.59
C PRO A 67 14.53 20.84 -15.11
N GLU A 68 14.16 21.93 -14.43
CA GLU A 68 13.73 21.88 -13.03
C GLU A 68 12.42 21.13 -12.85
N VAL A 69 11.47 21.31 -13.78
CA VAL A 69 10.15 20.66 -13.77
C VAL A 69 10.33 19.14 -13.92
N ILE A 70 11.08 18.71 -14.93
CA ILE A 70 11.33 17.28 -15.22
C ILE A 70 12.04 16.62 -14.04
N GLU A 71 13.10 17.25 -13.52
CA GLU A 71 13.90 16.67 -12.44
C GLU A 71 13.10 16.59 -11.13
N PHE A 72 12.24 17.58 -10.86
CA PHE A 72 11.37 17.56 -9.68
C PHE A 72 10.25 16.52 -9.80
N ASP A 73 9.63 16.41 -10.98
CA ASP A 73 8.60 15.41 -11.28
C ASP A 73 9.14 13.97 -11.23
N ALA A 74 10.37 13.75 -11.70
CA ALA A 74 11.06 12.46 -11.62
C ALA A 74 11.27 12.04 -10.16
N LYS A 75 11.84 12.92 -9.31
CA LYS A 75 12.04 12.66 -7.88
C LYS A 75 10.74 12.41 -7.14
N TRP A 76 9.71 13.22 -7.42
CA TRP A 76 8.39 13.04 -6.83
C TRP A 76 7.79 11.65 -7.15
N ARG A 77 7.95 11.16 -8.39
CA ARG A 77 7.49 9.81 -8.75
C ARG A 77 8.32 8.72 -8.08
N GLU A 78 9.63 8.89 -8.02
CA GLU A 78 10.52 7.94 -7.32
C GLU A 78 10.12 7.81 -5.85
N GLU A 79 9.95 8.93 -5.14
CA GLU A 79 9.51 8.95 -3.75
C GLU A 79 8.11 8.32 -3.57
N LYS A 80 7.18 8.54 -4.51
CA LYS A 80 5.85 7.90 -4.48
C LYS A 80 5.94 6.39 -4.66
N ILE A 81 6.73 5.92 -5.63
CA ILE A 81 6.96 4.49 -5.87
C ILE A 81 7.62 3.85 -4.63
N GLU A 82 8.61 4.50 -4.03
CA GLU A 82 9.28 4.02 -2.82
C GLU A 82 8.34 4.00 -1.61
N LYS A 83 7.54 5.05 -1.40
CA LYS A 83 6.50 5.10 -0.35
C LYS A 83 5.47 4.00 -0.55
N GLU A 84 5.03 3.74 -1.78
CA GLU A 84 4.11 2.64 -2.08
C GLU A 84 4.76 1.28 -1.86
N ALA A 85 5.98 1.05 -2.35
CA ALA A 85 6.70 -0.21 -2.19
C ALA A 85 6.98 -0.53 -0.71
N SER A 86 7.37 0.48 0.08
CA SER A 86 7.65 0.32 1.51
C SER A 86 6.43 -0.08 2.34
N LYS A 87 5.19 0.24 1.92
CA LYS A 87 3.96 -0.26 2.56
C LYS A 87 3.84 -1.79 2.50
N PHE A 88 4.45 -2.42 1.49
CA PHE A 88 4.45 -3.87 1.28
C PHE A 88 5.74 -4.54 1.71
N LEU A 89 6.72 -3.76 2.21
CA LEU A 89 7.99 -4.29 2.69
C LEU A 89 7.72 -5.36 3.75
N GLY A 90 8.40 -6.49 3.71
CA GLY A 90 8.21 -7.64 4.60
C GLY A 90 7.05 -8.57 4.25
N LEU A 91 6.32 -8.33 3.15
CA LEU A 91 5.36 -9.30 2.59
C LEU A 91 5.93 -10.07 1.39
N GLU A 92 7.17 -9.77 0.97
CA GLU A 92 7.85 -10.44 -0.15
C GLU A 92 8.00 -11.93 0.11
N ARG A 93 8.08 -12.30 1.38
CA ARG A 93 8.21 -13.69 1.80
C ARG A 93 7.04 -14.58 1.38
N PHE A 94 5.84 -14.02 1.20
CA PHE A 94 4.70 -14.74 0.63
C PHE A 94 4.78 -14.93 -0.88
N LEU A 95 5.61 -14.13 -1.56
CA LEU A 95 5.83 -14.19 -3.00
C LEU A 95 7.01 -15.10 -3.35
N ASP A 96 7.95 -15.27 -2.42
CA ASP A 96 8.99 -16.27 -2.51
C ASP A 96 8.33 -17.66 -2.40
N ALA A 97 8.22 -18.39 -3.51
CA ALA A 97 7.59 -19.72 -3.65
C ALA A 97 8.29 -20.85 -2.86
N LYS A 98 8.69 -20.57 -1.62
CA LYS A 98 9.39 -21.44 -0.68
C LYS A 98 8.49 -21.64 0.54
N PRO A 99 8.49 -22.85 1.15
CA PRO A 99 7.68 -23.14 2.34
C PRO A 99 7.91 -22.13 3.45
N VAL A 100 6.81 -21.61 4.00
CA VAL A 100 6.79 -20.67 5.13
C VAL A 100 6.43 -21.45 6.39
N ARG A 101 7.08 -21.20 7.53
CA ARG A 101 6.69 -21.87 8.79
C ARG A 101 5.47 -21.20 9.40
N LEU A 102 4.71 -21.92 10.24
CA LEU A 102 3.51 -21.36 10.89
C LEU A 102 3.75 -20.05 11.64
N GLN A 103 4.84 -19.95 12.42
CA GLN A 103 5.16 -18.72 13.16
C GLN A 103 5.51 -17.54 12.25
N GLU A 104 6.16 -17.83 11.13
CA GLU A 104 6.49 -16.84 10.10
C GLU A 104 5.20 -16.38 9.40
N ALA A 105 4.32 -17.32 9.02
CA ALA A 105 3.02 -17.03 8.43
C ALA A 105 2.12 -16.19 9.35
N GLU A 106 2.08 -16.48 10.65
CA GLU A 106 1.35 -15.67 11.64
C GLU A 106 1.82 -14.22 11.63
N SER A 107 3.14 -14.02 11.62
CA SER A 107 3.74 -12.67 11.57
C SER A 107 3.42 -11.95 10.28
N LEU A 108 3.44 -12.66 9.14
CA LEU A 108 3.13 -12.11 7.82
C LEU A 108 1.64 -11.75 7.69
N ILE A 109 0.71 -12.60 8.14
CA ILE A 109 -0.74 -12.32 8.12
C ILE A 109 -1.07 -11.16 9.06
N LYS A 110 -0.43 -11.08 10.23
CA LYS A 110 -0.60 -9.93 11.12
C LYS A 110 -0.14 -8.62 10.47
N LYS A 111 0.98 -8.65 9.75
CA LYS A 111 1.46 -7.49 8.98
C LYS A 111 0.49 -7.12 7.87
N LEU A 112 -0.01 -8.11 7.13
CA LEU A 112 -1.01 -7.94 6.09
C LEU A 112 -2.28 -7.25 6.63
N GLU A 113 -2.76 -7.67 7.81
CA GLU A 113 -3.91 -7.07 8.48
C GLU A 113 -3.64 -5.63 8.94
N GLN A 114 -2.47 -5.36 9.51
CA GLN A 114 -2.08 -4.00 9.91
C GLN A 114 -2.03 -3.05 8.70
N THR A 115 -1.45 -3.49 7.59
CA THR A 115 -1.41 -2.69 6.36
C THR A 115 -2.81 -2.51 5.76
N ARG A 116 -3.69 -3.52 5.86
CA ARG A 116 -5.10 -3.42 5.42
C ARG A 116 -5.85 -2.37 6.21
N GLN A 117 -5.77 -2.41 7.54
CA GLN A 117 -6.42 -1.44 8.43
C GLN A 117 -5.93 -0.01 8.18
N GLY A 118 -4.62 0.18 7.94
CA GLY A 118 -4.07 1.47 7.56
C GLY A 118 -4.64 1.96 6.22
N SER A 119 -4.66 1.08 5.22
CA SER A 119 -5.19 1.42 3.88
C SER A 119 -6.69 1.72 3.90
N GLU A 120 -7.47 1.07 4.77
CA GLU A 120 -8.90 1.39 4.93
C GLU A 120 -9.13 2.75 5.59
N ARG A 121 -8.30 3.14 6.56
CA ARG A 121 -8.35 4.48 7.17
C ARG A 121 -7.98 5.58 6.17
N ASP A 122 -7.07 5.28 5.26
CA ASP A 122 -6.64 6.19 4.19
C ASP A 122 -7.59 6.18 2.97
N GLU A 123 -8.70 5.42 3.02
CA GLU A 123 -9.64 5.17 1.91
C GLU A 123 -8.97 4.64 0.63
N ASP A 124 -7.81 4.01 0.77
CA ASP A 124 -6.94 3.56 -0.31
C ASP A 124 -7.37 2.17 -0.83
N LYS A 125 -8.42 2.19 -1.66
CA LYS A 125 -8.99 0.98 -2.27
C LYS A 125 -7.99 0.19 -3.12
N VAL A 126 -7.02 0.86 -3.73
CA VAL A 126 -6.00 0.21 -4.56
C VAL A 126 -5.08 -0.64 -3.69
N ASN A 127 -4.64 -0.09 -2.56
CA ASN A 127 -3.81 -0.84 -1.62
C ASN A 127 -4.57 -2.01 -0.97
N VAL A 128 -5.84 -1.81 -0.59
CA VAL A 128 -6.68 -2.91 -0.07
C VAL A 128 -6.80 -4.05 -1.09
N GLN A 129 -7.03 -3.73 -2.37
CA GLN A 129 -7.11 -4.73 -3.44
C GLN A 129 -5.78 -5.47 -3.64
N ARG A 130 -4.66 -4.74 -3.62
CA ARG A 130 -3.32 -5.33 -3.75
C ARG A 130 -2.96 -6.26 -2.60
N LEU A 131 -3.33 -5.93 -1.36
CA LEU A 131 -3.16 -6.82 -0.20
C LEU A 131 -3.96 -8.11 -0.37
N ARG A 132 -5.19 -8.00 -0.89
CA ARG A 132 -6.03 -9.17 -1.19
C ARG A 132 -5.38 -10.07 -2.24
N GLU A 133 -4.78 -9.51 -3.28
CA GLU A 133 -4.05 -10.26 -4.32
C GLU A 133 -2.82 -10.98 -3.74
N ILE A 134 -2.04 -10.31 -2.88
CA ILE A 134 -0.92 -10.94 -2.16
C ILE A 134 -1.41 -12.15 -1.36
N ALA A 135 -2.50 -12.01 -0.61
CA ALA A 135 -3.06 -13.11 0.19
C ALA A 135 -3.60 -14.27 -0.66
N ILE A 136 -4.22 -13.97 -1.82
CA ILE A 136 -4.66 -14.99 -2.77
C ILE A 136 -3.47 -15.77 -3.31
N ASN A 137 -2.42 -15.08 -3.76
CA ASN A 137 -1.22 -15.70 -4.30
C ASN A 137 -0.49 -16.53 -3.24
N ALA A 138 -0.38 -16.01 -2.01
CA ALA A 138 0.19 -16.73 -0.87
C ALA A 138 -0.58 -18.02 -0.57
N ARG A 139 -1.92 -17.97 -0.62
CA ARG A 139 -2.77 -19.14 -0.37
C ARG A 139 -2.55 -20.20 -1.45
N GLN A 140 -2.56 -19.80 -2.72
CA GLN A 140 -2.32 -20.70 -3.84
C GLN A 140 -0.94 -21.34 -3.76
N ALA A 141 0.10 -20.56 -3.42
CA ALA A 141 1.45 -21.09 -3.21
C ALA A 141 1.50 -22.12 -2.08
N ALA A 142 0.84 -21.84 -0.95
CA ALA A 142 0.74 -22.77 0.17
C ALA A 142 -0.03 -24.05 -0.20
N GLU A 143 -1.12 -23.95 -0.97
CA GLU A 143 -1.87 -25.10 -1.49
C GLU A 143 -1.01 -25.97 -2.42
N LEU A 144 -0.22 -25.36 -3.31
CA LEU A 144 0.71 -26.09 -4.17
C LEU A 144 1.80 -26.81 -3.37
N LEU A 145 2.43 -26.10 -2.43
CA LEU A 145 3.48 -26.67 -1.59
C LEU A 145 2.95 -27.77 -0.64
N ALA A 146 1.70 -27.67 -0.18
CA ALA A 146 1.07 -28.73 0.61
C ALA A 146 0.98 -30.07 -0.14
N ASN A 147 0.88 -30.02 -1.47
CA ASN A 147 0.81 -31.18 -2.36
C ASN A 147 2.18 -31.57 -2.96
N ASP A 148 3.25 -30.87 -2.59
CA ASP A 148 4.59 -31.12 -3.13
C ASP A 148 5.24 -32.34 -2.46
N SER A 149 5.51 -33.38 -3.26
CA SER A 149 6.13 -34.63 -2.81
C SER A 149 7.59 -34.48 -2.34
N THR A 150 8.24 -33.35 -2.62
CA THR A 150 9.62 -33.07 -2.17
C THR A 150 9.69 -32.57 -0.74
N LEU A 151 8.57 -32.09 -0.19
CA LEU A 151 8.49 -31.63 1.20
C LEU A 151 8.23 -32.78 2.16
N ASN A 152 8.69 -32.62 3.39
CA ASN A 152 8.34 -33.57 4.44
C ASN A 152 6.90 -33.35 4.94
N GLN A 153 6.32 -34.39 5.55
CA GLN A 153 4.93 -34.35 6.04
C GLN A 153 4.65 -33.17 6.97
N LYS A 154 5.62 -32.77 7.81
CA LYS A 154 5.47 -31.62 8.70
C LYS A 154 5.32 -30.32 7.90
N GLN A 155 6.16 -30.11 6.91
CA GLN A 155 6.08 -28.94 6.02
C GLN A 155 4.77 -28.92 5.24
N CYS A 156 4.34 -30.05 4.67
CA CYS A 156 3.05 -30.15 3.98
C CYS A 156 1.86 -29.80 4.90
N ASN A 157 1.87 -30.31 6.14
CA ASN A 157 0.86 -29.99 7.14
C ASN A 157 0.87 -28.49 7.49
N GLU A 158 2.06 -27.89 7.68
CA GLU A 158 2.19 -26.45 7.92
C GLU A 158 1.63 -25.64 6.73
N GLN A 159 1.95 -26.00 5.49
CA GLN A 159 1.42 -25.29 4.32
C GLN A 159 -0.10 -25.43 4.18
N THR A 160 -0.66 -26.61 4.48
CA THR A 160 -2.11 -26.84 4.50
C THR A 160 -2.80 -25.90 5.51
N GLU A 161 -2.22 -25.80 6.71
CA GLU A 161 -2.74 -24.92 7.76
C GLU A 161 -2.64 -23.44 7.37
N ILE A 162 -1.52 -23.03 6.77
CA ILE A 162 -1.32 -21.66 6.27
C ILE A 162 -2.34 -21.31 5.18
N ALA A 163 -2.63 -22.23 4.25
CA ALA A 163 -3.67 -22.04 3.25
C ALA A 163 -5.05 -21.83 3.89
N GLN A 164 -5.36 -22.57 4.97
CA GLN A 164 -6.58 -22.38 5.73
C GLN A 164 -6.63 -21.00 6.41
N TRP A 165 -5.53 -20.58 7.03
CA TRP A 165 -5.42 -19.26 7.68
C TRP A 165 -5.69 -18.12 6.69
N LEU A 166 -5.04 -18.16 5.53
CA LEU A 166 -5.23 -17.18 4.46
C LEU A 166 -6.64 -17.23 3.87
N SER A 167 -7.26 -18.41 3.79
CA SER A 167 -8.66 -18.55 3.37
C SER A 167 -9.62 -17.84 4.31
N VAL A 168 -9.46 -18.04 5.63
CA VAL A 168 -10.30 -17.37 6.64
C VAL A 168 -10.05 -15.87 6.62
N TRP A 169 -8.80 -15.43 6.54
CA TRP A 169 -8.47 -14.01 6.44
C TRP A 169 -9.09 -13.37 5.18
N LEU A 170 -9.07 -14.04 4.03
CA LEU A 170 -9.69 -13.54 2.80
C LEU A 170 -11.23 -13.43 2.86
N GLN A 171 -11.88 -14.25 3.69
CA GLN A 171 -13.33 -14.25 3.86
C GLN A 171 -13.77 -13.24 4.92
N THR A 172 -13.07 -13.20 6.05
CA THR A 172 -13.44 -12.43 7.25
C THR A 172 -12.18 -11.92 7.97
N PRO A 173 -11.47 -10.94 7.40
CA PRO A 173 -10.18 -10.48 7.93
C PRO A 173 -10.30 -9.90 9.34
N THR A 174 -11.41 -9.23 9.64
CA THR A 174 -11.67 -8.61 10.95
C THR A 174 -11.83 -9.60 12.11
N LEU A 175 -12.16 -10.87 11.82
CA LEU A 175 -12.34 -11.92 12.82
C LEU A 175 -11.16 -12.90 12.84
N PHE A 176 -10.11 -12.64 12.06
CA PHE A 176 -9.01 -13.58 11.91
C PHE A 176 -8.28 -13.84 13.23
N ASP A 177 -7.99 -12.79 14.01
CA ASP A 177 -7.26 -12.94 15.29
C ASP A 177 -8.06 -13.80 16.29
N ASP A 178 -9.36 -13.53 16.44
CA ASP A 178 -10.25 -14.32 17.31
C ASP A 178 -10.34 -15.77 16.84
N TRP A 179 -10.47 -15.97 15.52
CA TRP A 179 -10.50 -17.31 14.92
C TRP A 179 -9.18 -18.06 15.14
N LEU A 180 -8.04 -17.40 14.96
CA LEU A 180 -6.71 -18.00 15.10
C LEU A 180 -6.48 -18.46 16.55
N ASP A 181 -6.91 -17.67 17.52
CA ASP A 181 -6.85 -18.02 18.94
C ASP A 181 -7.66 -19.28 19.28
N LEU A 182 -8.87 -19.40 18.70
CA LEU A 182 -9.67 -20.62 18.81
C LEU A 182 -9.01 -21.80 18.09
N ARG A 183 -8.48 -21.58 16.88
CA ARG A 183 -7.82 -22.60 16.07
C ARG A 183 -6.62 -23.21 16.80
N ARG A 184 -5.79 -22.39 17.44
CA ARG A 184 -4.62 -22.85 18.23
C ARG A 184 -4.99 -23.70 19.46
N ARG A 185 -6.19 -23.53 19.99
CA ARG A 185 -6.70 -24.31 21.14
C ARG A 185 -7.35 -25.62 20.71
N SER A 186 -7.64 -25.79 19.43
CA SER A 186 -8.32 -26.98 18.92
C SER A 186 -7.46 -28.26 19.09
N PRO A 187 -8.08 -29.42 19.34
CA PRO A 187 -7.37 -30.69 19.49
C PRO A 187 -6.52 -31.05 18.27
N ASP A 188 -7.05 -30.85 17.06
CA ASP A 188 -6.35 -31.19 15.82
C ASP A 188 -5.09 -30.34 15.61
N PHE A 189 -5.17 -29.04 15.90
CA PHE A 189 -4.01 -28.16 15.82
C PHE A 189 -2.93 -28.59 16.81
N ARG A 190 -3.34 -28.92 18.04
CA ARG A 190 -2.40 -29.38 19.07
C ARG A 190 -1.75 -30.71 18.67
N LYS A 191 -2.52 -31.65 18.15
CA LYS A 191 -2.00 -32.95 17.70
C LYS A 191 -0.97 -32.81 16.58
N ASN A 192 -1.20 -31.90 15.63
CA ASN A 192 -0.36 -31.78 14.44
C ASN A 192 0.84 -30.83 14.63
N PHE A 193 0.74 -29.87 15.56
CA PHE A 193 1.72 -28.78 15.69
C PHE A 193 2.20 -28.50 17.11
N SER A 194 1.64 -29.12 18.15
CA SER A 194 2.27 -29.07 19.48
C SER A 194 3.44 -30.04 19.49
N THR A 195 4.64 -29.49 19.30
CA THR A 195 5.83 -30.17 19.76
C THR A 195 5.68 -30.38 21.26
N GLU A 196 5.71 -31.64 21.68
CA GLU A 196 5.82 -32.08 23.05
C GLU A 196 6.62 -31.09 23.91
N LYS A 197 5.94 -30.44 24.86
CA LYS A 197 6.61 -30.08 26.11
C LYS A 197 6.85 -31.39 26.86
N SER A 198 7.92 -32.09 26.51
CA SER A 198 8.41 -33.23 27.28
C SER A 198 9.80 -32.90 27.79
N SER A 199 9.85 -32.71 29.12
CA SER A 199 11.02 -32.68 30.02
C SER A 199 11.81 -31.38 30.12
#